data_AF-A0A529PU32-F1
#
_entry.id   AF-A0A529PU32-F1
#
_cell.length_a   1.000
_cell.length_b   1.000
_cell.length_c   1.000
_cell.angle_alpha   90.00
_cell.angle_beta   90.00
_cell.angle_gamma   90.00
#
_symmetry.space_group_name_H-M   'P 1'
#
loop_
_entity.id
_entity.type
_entity.pdbx_description
1 polymer ?
#
loop_
_entity_poly.entity_id
_entity_poly.type
_entity_poly.pdbx_seq_one_letter_code
_entity_poly.pdbx_strand_id
1 'polypeptide(L)'
;PICTTRIVAGVGVPQLSAIMSAVETASKAGVSVIADGGIKYSGDLAKALAAGASAAMIGSLLAGTDESPGEVYLHQGRSFKAYRGMG
;
A
#
# COMPACT_ATOMS: atom_id res chain seq x y z
N PRO A 1 -3.24 7.68 -2.82
CA PRO A 1 -2.00 7.52 -2.04
C PRO A 1 -1.93 8.62 -0.98
N ILE A 2 -1.75 8.25 0.29
CA ILE A 2 -1.70 9.21 1.42
C ILE A 2 -0.28 9.74 1.67
N CYS A 3 0.75 8.97 1.28
CA CYS A 3 2.15 9.32 1.44
C CYS A 3 2.56 10.49 0.54
N THR A 4 3.16 11.52 1.14
CA THR A 4 3.66 12.73 0.48
C THR A 4 5.20 12.78 0.40
N THR A 5 5.91 11.76 0.90
CA THR A 5 7.38 11.72 0.97
C THR A 5 8.06 12.05 -0.35
N ARG A 6 7.55 11.52 -1.48
CA ARG A 6 8.14 11.80 -2.80
C ARG A 6 8.02 13.27 -3.21
N ILE A 7 6.97 13.95 -2.76
CA ILE A 7 6.72 15.38 -3.04
C ILE A 7 7.55 16.26 -2.09
N VAL A 8 7.53 15.94 -0.79
CA VAL A 8 8.16 16.78 0.24
C VAL A 8 9.67 16.58 0.31
N ALA A 9 10.12 15.33 0.32
CA ALA A 9 11.54 14.98 0.47
C ALA A 9 12.25 14.75 -0.87
N GLY A 10 11.51 14.61 -1.99
CA GLY A 10 12.10 14.32 -3.30
C GLY A 10 12.68 12.90 -3.44
N VAL A 11 12.42 12.01 -2.46
CA VAL A 11 12.98 10.65 -2.43
C VAL A 11 11.89 9.60 -2.63
N GLY A 12 12.20 8.60 -3.46
CA GLY A 12 11.39 7.40 -3.64
C GLY A 12 11.62 6.75 -5.00
N VAL A 13 11.13 5.52 -5.14
CA VAL A 13 11.20 4.71 -6.37
C VAL A 13 9.78 4.25 -6.75
N PRO A 14 9.47 4.00 -8.04
CA PRO A 14 8.22 3.35 -8.43
C PRO A 14 8.07 1.96 -7.79
N GLN A 15 6.87 1.67 -7.26
CA GLN A 15 6.63 0.51 -6.39
C GLN A 15 6.98 -0.83 -7.04
N LEU A 16 6.61 -1.03 -8.31
CA LEU A 16 6.86 -2.28 -9.00
C LEU A 16 8.38 -2.55 -9.14
N SER A 17 9.14 -1.52 -9.52
CA SER A 17 10.61 -1.59 -9.58
C SER A 17 11.22 -1.86 -8.20
N ALA A 18 10.68 -1.23 -7.15
CA ALA A 18 11.13 -1.45 -5.77
C ALA A 18 10.97 -2.91 -5.34
N ILE A 19 9.80 -3.51 -5.62
CA ILE A 19 9.52 -4.92 -5.32
C ILE A 19 10.50 -5.82 -6.06
N MET A 20 10.65 -5.64 -7.38
CA MET A 20 11.52 -6.50 -8.19
C MET A 20 12.98 -6.46 -7.70
N SER A 21 13.50 -5.27 -7.42
CA SER A 21 14.87 -5.12 -6.91
C SER A 21 15.05 -5.70 -5.50
N ALA A 22 14.07 -5.53 -4.62
CA ALA A 22 14.13 -6.11 -3.28
C ALA A 22 14.09 -7.65 -3.31
N VAL A 23 13.19 -8.23 -4.12
CA VAL A 23 13.04 -9.68 -4.30
C VAL A 23 14.31 -10.30 -4.87
N GLU A 24 14.98 -9.66 -5.82
CA GLU A 24 16.22 -10.18 -6.42
C GLU A 24 17.29 -10.49 -5.36
N THR A 25 17.38 -9.64 -4.33
CA THR A 25 18.35 -9.85 -3.24
C THR A 25 17.77 -10.75 -2.15
N ALA A 26 16.54 -10.52 -1.72
CA ALA A 26 15.91 -11.24 -0.61
C ALA A 26 15.74 -12.73 -0.91
N SER A 27 15.43 -13.09 -2.15
CA SER A 27 15.28 -14.49 -2.59
C SER A 27 16.57 -15.29 -2.43
N LYS A 28 17.74 -14.69 -2.68
CA LYS A 28 19.06 -15.32 -2.48
C LYS A 28 19.32 -15.68 -1.01
N ALA A 29 18.70 -14.94 -0.09
CA ALA A 29 18.77 -15.17 1.35
C ALA A 29 17.59 -16.00 1.90
N GLY A 30 16.66 -16.44 1.04
CA GLY A 30 15.45 -17.14 1.48
C GLY A 30 14.48 -16.27 2.29
N VAL A 31 14.55 -14.94 2.14
CA VAL A 31 13.71 -13.97 2.86
C VAL A 31 12.54 -13.53 1.99
N SER A 32 11.33 -13.54 2.56
CA SER A 32 10.11 -13.08 1.91
C SER A 32 10.01 -11.55 1.86
N VAL A 33 9.43 -11.02 0.79
CA VAL A 33 9.17 -9.57 0.61
C VAL A 33 7.67 -9.29 0.69
N ILE A 34 7.28 -8.24 1.42
CA ILE A 34 5.92 -7.73 1.48
C ILE A 34 5.84 -6.43 0.67
N ALA A 35 4.92 -6.36 -0.28
CA ALA A 35 4.63 -5.14 -1.03
C ALA A 35 3.75 -4.20 -0.19
N ASP A 36 4.27 -3.06 0.26
CA ASP A 36 3.53 -2.12 1.10
C ASP A 36 3.19 -0.81 0.37
N GLY A 37 1.89 -0.58 0.20
CA GLY A 37 1.37 0.65 -0.38
C GLY A 37 1.30 0.67 -1.92
N GLY A 38 0.58 1.66 -2.43
CA GLY A 38 0.39 1.86 -3.88
C GLY A 38 -0.64 0.95 -4.56
N ILE A 39 -1.20 -0.04 -3.86
CA ILE A 39 -2.23 -0.95 -4.37
C ILE A 39 -3.60 -0.27 -4.29
N LYS A 40 -4.25 -0.05 -5.43
CA LYS A 40 -5.59 0.55 -5.53
C LYS A 40 -6.63 -0.41 -6.08
N TYR A 41 -6.22 -1.39 -6.87
CA TYR A 41 -7.09 -2.37 -7.47
C TYR A 41 -6.55 -3.78 -7.27
N SER A 42 -7.41 -4.78 -7.39
CA SER A 42 -7.01 -6.20 -7.37
C SER A 42 -5.92 -6.53 -8.39
N GLY A 43 -5.96 -5.87 -9.56
CA GLY A 43 -4.91 -6.00 -10.57
C GLY A 43 -3.53 -5.49 -10.12
N ASP A 44 -3.46 -4.51 -9.21
CA ASP A 44 -2.19 -4.05 -8.66
C ASP A 44 -1.61 -5.06 -7.67
N LEU A 45 -2.47 -5.71 -6.87
CA LEU A 45 -2.08 -6.82 -6.01
C LEU A 45 -1.55 -7.99 -6.84
N ALA A 46 -2.26 -8.38 -7.91
CA ALA A 46 -1.81 -9.44 -8.80
C ALA A 46 -0.42 -9.13 -9.40
N LYS A 47 -0.18 -7.88 -9.82
CA LYS A 47 1.14 -7.45 -10.32
C LYS A 47 2.23 -7.47 -9.24
N ALA A 48 1.91 -7.10 -8.00
CA ALA A 48 2.86 -7.13 -6.89
C ALA A 48 3.31 -8.57 -6.58
N LEU A 49 2.36 -9.51 -6.56
CA LEU A 49 2.66 -10.94 -6.39
C LEU A 49 3.44 -11.50 -7.59
N ALA A 50 3.06 -11.13 -8.82
CA ALA A 50 3.79 -11.53 -10.03
C ALA A 50 5.23 -10.98 -10.08
N ALA A 51 5.47 -9.82 -9.46
CA ALA A 51 6.81 -9.26 -9.29
C ALA A 51 7.66 -9.96 -8.21
N GLY A 52 7.09 -10.96 -7.52
CA GLY A 52 7.78 -11.82 -6.56
C GLY A 52 7.56 -11.47 -5.09
N ALA A 53 6.67 -10.53 -4.77
CA ALA A 53 6.25 -10.33 -3.38
C ALA A 53 5.47 -11.56 -2.87
N SER A 54 5.72 -11.95 -1.62
CA SER A 54 5.03 -13.08 -0.98
C SER A 54 3.66 -12.68 -0.42
N ALA A 55 3.50 -11.40 -0.07
CA ALA A 55 2.26 -10.81 0.41
C ALA A 55 2.22 -9.31 0.12
N ALA A 56 1.10 -8.67 0.41
CA ALA A 56 0.98 -7.22 0.36
C ALA A 56 0.36 -6.66 1.64
N MET A 57 0.84 -5.49 2.06
CA MET A 57 0.25 -4.71 3.15
C MET A 57 -0.71 -3.68 2.56
N ILE A 58 -1.94 -3.65 3.09
CA ILE A 58 -3.04 -2.86 2.54
C ILE A 58 -3.58 -1.90 3.59
N GLY A 59 -3.49 -0.59 3.30
CA GLY A 59 -4.09 0.46 4.11
C GLY A 59 -5.39 0.98 3.51
N SER A 60 -5.29 1.83 2.47
CA SER A 60 -6.43 2.61 1.97
C SER A 60 -7.63 1.80 1.49
N LEU A 61 -7.44 0.58 0.98
CA LEU A 61 -8.58 -0.26 0.54
C LEU A 61 -9.39 -0.80 1.72
N LEU A 62 -8.76 -0.99 2.88
CA LEU A 62 -9.40 -1.49 4.09
C LEU A 62 -9.83 -0.35 5.02
N ALA A 63 -9.40 0.88 4.77
CA ALA A 63 -9.65 2.01 5.66
C ALA A 63 -11.13 2.37 5.85
N GLY A 64 -11.99 1.99 4.89
CA GLY A 64 -13.43 2.28 4.94
C GLY A 64 -14.32 1.13 5.41
N THR A 65 -13.77 -0.02 5.81
CA THR A 65 -14.58 -1.18 6.23
C THR A 65 -15.13 -1.02 7.63
N ASP A 66 -16.08 -1.86 8.05
CA ASP A 66 -16.70 -1.76 9.37
C ASP A 66 -15.69 -2.00 10.51
N GLU A 67 -14.72 -2.88 10.28
CA GLU A 67 -13.67 -3.26 11.23
C GLU A 67 -12.59 -2.20 11.38
N SER A 68 -12.45 -1.28 10.42
CA SER A 68 -11.45 -0.23 10.51
C SER A 68 -11.79 0.73 11.66
N PRO A 69 -10.80 1.17 12.46
CA PRO A 69 -11.07 2.04 13.58
C PRO A 69 -11.54 3.43 13.12
N GLY A 70 -12.41 4.05 13.92
CA GLY A 70 -12.96 5.38 13.68
C GLY A 70 -14.45 5.36 13.34
N GLU A 71 -15.10 6.48 13.66
CA GLU A 71 -16.54 6.64 13.46
C GLU A 71 -16.86 6.94 11.99
N VAL A 72 -17.98 6.40 11.53
CA VAL A 72 -18.56 6.77 10.23
C VAL A 72 -19.22 8.14 10.37
N TYR A 73 -18.88 9.07 9.47
CA TYR A 73 -19.50 10.38 9.43
C TYR A 73 -20.11 10.67 8.06
N LEU A 74 -21.15 11.50 8.06
CA LEU A 74 -21.82 11.93 6.83
C LEU A 74 -21.13 13.17 6.28
N HIS A 75 -20.75 13.13 5.01
CA HIS A 75 -20.24 14.28 4.29
C HIS A 75 -20.90 14.34 2.91
N GLN A 76 -21.54 15.46 2.58
CA GLN A 76 -22.23 15.66 1.30
C GLN A 76 -23.18 14.49 0.93
N GLY A 77 -23.91 13.95 1.92
CA GLY A 77 -24.86 12.87 1.73
C GLY A 77 -24.24 11.48 1.50
N ARG A 78 -22.93 11.31 1.71
CA ARG A 78 -22.25 10.02 1.67
C ARG A 78 -21.59 9.71 3.01
N SER A 79 -21.53 8.44 3.35
CA SER A 79 -20.82 7.95 4.54
C SER A 79 -19.33 7.81 4.26
N PHE A 80 -18.49 8.27 5.20
CA PHE A 80 -17.04 8.19 5.12
C PHE A 80 -16.45 7.73 6.47
N LYS A 81 -15.28 7.09 6.42
CA LYS A 81 -14.39 6.94 7.57
C LYS A 81 -13.11 7.73 7.32
N ALA A 82 -12.58 8.36 8.38
CA ALA A 82 -11.36 9.14 8.28
C ALA A 82 -10.14 8.23 8.09
N TYR A 83 -9.26 8.57 7.15
CA TYR A 83 -8.00 7.87 6.92
C TYR A 83 -6.86 8.86 6.88
N ARG A 84 -5.81 8.62 7.67
CA ARG A 84 -4.61 9.47 7.75
C ARG A 84 -3.34 8.64 7.63
N GLY A 85 -2.28 9.27 7.14
CA GLY A 85 -0.93 8.72 7.21
C GLY A 85 -0.40 8.79 8.64
N MET A 86 0.64 8.01 8.92
CA MET A 86 1.30 8.00 10.23
C MET A 86 2.37 9.09 10.40
N GLY A 87 2.82 9.70 9.30
CA GLY A 87 3.85 10.74 9.29
C GLY A 87 3.32 12.14 9.03
#